data_AF-A0A8J7EJ23-F1
#
_entry.id   AF-A0A8J7EJ23-F1
#
_cell.length_a   1.000
_cell.length_b   1.000
_cell.length_c   1.000
_cell.angle_alpha   90.00
_cell.angle_beta   90.00
_cell.angle_gamma   90.00
#
_symmetry.space_group_name_H-M   'P 1'
#
loop_
_entity.id
_entity.type
_entity.pdbx_description
1 polymer ?
#
loop_
_entity_poly.entity_id
_entity_poly.type
_entity_poly.pdbx_seq_one_letter_code
_entity_poly.pdbx_strand_id
1 'polypeptide(L)'
;MPIDRSRYSPDWPKISRQVKEAAGWCCCRCSRPCRMPGEDLTQFSTRAIAAGWGLELHKPGRFVLTVAHLNQNPRDNDPANLAALCSVCHINHDRPYLLHNRRRKRERAGQLNLIEPPALPVVPAGRGLNPDQLQPPFWG
;
A
#
# COMPACT_ATOMS: atom_id res chain seq x y z
N MET A 1 -5.49 -2.36 -11.47
CA MET A 1 -6.11 -3.63 -11.00
C MET A 1 -7.36 -3.30 -10.20
N PRO A 2 -8.49 -3.98 -10.43
CA PRO A 2 -9.66 -3.85 -9.55
C PRO A 2 -9.29 -4.30 -8.13
N ILE A 3 -9.59 -3.48 -7.13
CA ILE A 3 -9.40 -3.81 -5.72
C ILE A 3 -10.63 -4.61 -5.27
N ASP A 4 -10.42 -5.77 -4.67
CA ASP A 4 -11.48 -6.51 -3.99
C ASP A 4 -11.78 -5.84 -2.64
N ARG A 5 -12.86 -5.06 -2.61
CA ARG A 5 -13.27 -4.31 -1.42
C ARG A 5 -13.68 -5.21 -0.24
N SER A 6 -14.08 -6.45 -0.48
CA SER A 6 -14.49 -7.39 0.58
C SER A 6 -13.34 -7.76 1.52
N ARG A 7 -12.09 -7.55 1.09
CA ARG A 7 -10.89 -7.81 1.90
C ARG A 7 -10.60 -6.73 2.91
N TYR A 8 -11.17 -5.53 2.73
CA TYR A 8 -10.92 -4.36 3.55
C TYR A 8 -12.02 -4.19 4.59
N SER A 9 -11.72 -3.47 5.68
CA SER A 9 -12.75 -3.03 6.62
C SER A 9 -13.79 -2.14 5.93
N PRO A 10 -15.09 -2.20 6.32
CA PRO A 10 -16.10 -1.24 5.87
C PRO A 10 -15.68 0.23 6.08
N ASP A 11 -14.92 0.50 7.15
CA ASP A 11 -14.44 1.84 7.50
C ASP A 11 -13.19 2.29 6.73
N TRP A 12 -12.69 1.48 5.79
CA TRP A 12 -11.48 1.78 5.02
C TRP A 12 -11.46 3.17 4.36
N PRO A 13 -12.56 3.69 3.78
CA PRO A 13 -12.57 5.06 3.25
C PRO A 13 -12.27 6.14 4.31
N LYS A 14 -12.66 5.89 5.57
CA LYS A 14 -12.38 6.79 6.69
C LYS A 14 -10.93 6.64 7.16
N ILE A 15 -10.50 5.40 7.41
CA ILE A 15 -9.14 5.08 7.87
C ILE A 15 -8.09 5.60 6.87
N SER A 16 -8.26 5.28 5.58
CA SER A 16 -7.32 5.70 4.54
C SER A 16 -7.25 7.22 4.35
N ARG A 17 -8.31 7.95 4.66
CA ARG A 17 -8.29 9.42 4.64
C ARG A 17 -7.53 9.96 5.84
N GLN A 18 -7.81 9.46 7.04
CA GLN A 18 -7.12 9.86 8.26
C GLN A 18 -5.60 9.67 8.17
N VAL A 19 -5.15 8.54 7.60
CA VAL A 19 -3.72 8.29 7.38
C VAL A 19 -3.09 9.31 6.41
N LYS A 20 -3.80 9.71 5.34
CA LYS A 20 -3.31 10.72 4.39
C LYS A 20 -3.29 12.12 4.99
N GLU A 21 -4.31 12.46 5.79
CA GLU A 21 -4.40 13.73 6.51
C GLU A 21 -3.29 13.85 7.55
N ALA A 22 -3.06 12.79 8.34
CA ALA A 22 -1.97 12.73 9.32
C ALA A 22 -0.58 12.85 8.66
N ALA A 23 -0.42 12.35 7.44
CA ALA A 23 0.81 12.50 6.65
C ALA A 23 0.93 13.86 5.94
N GLY A 24 0.00 14.80 6.16
CA GLY A 24 0.01 16.11 5.50
C GLY A 24 -0.09 16.02 3.98
N TRP A 25 -0.70 14.95 3.46
CA TRP A 25 -0.73 14.64 2.03
C TRP A 25 0.65 14.52 1.37
N CYS A 26 1.66 14.11 2.14
CA CYS A 26 3.01 13.81 1.67
C CYS A 26 3.31 12.31 1.80
N CYS A 27 4.14 11.79 0.89
CA CYS A 27 4.61 10.41 0.96
C CYS A 27 5.51 10.22 2.18
N CYS A 28 5.20 9.26 3.07
CA CYS A 28 6.02 8.94 4.24
C CYS A 28 7.42 8.39 3.90
N ARG A 29 7.67 8.02 2.63
CA ARG A 29 8.95 7.43 2.20
C ARG A 29 9.88 8.41 1.49
N CYS A 30 9.35 9.20 0.56
CA CYS A 30 10.15 10.13 -0.25
C CYS A 30 9.78 11.59 -0.06
N SER A 31 8.88 11.89 0.89
CA SER A 31 8.39 13.23 1.20
C SER A 31 7.69 13.95 0.05
N ARG A 32 7.41 13.27 -1.07
CA ARG A 32 6.73 13.84 -2.23
C ARG A 32 5.31 14.30 -1.86
N PRO A 33 4.99 15.60 -2.05
CA PRO A 33 3.63 16.10 -1.87
C PRO A 33 2.73 15.49 -2.94
N CYS A 34 1.56 14.99 -2.57
CA CYS A 34 0.60 14.40 -3.49
C CYS A 34 -0.74 15.14 -3.40
N ARG A 35 -1.49 15.21 -4.50
CA ARG A 35 -2.68 16.07 -4.63
C ARG A 35 -3.79 15.71 -3.63
N MET A 36 -4.39 16.72 -3.01
CA MET A 36 -5.50 16.57 -2.07
C MET A 36 -6.85 16.63 -2.81
N PRO A 37 -7.91 15.98 -2.31
CA PRO A 37 -9.26 16.14 -2.80
C PRO A 37 -9.69 17.61 -2.72
N GLY A 38 -10.24 18.14 -3.81
CA GLY A 38 -10.71 19.53 -3.88
C GLY A 38 -9.61 20.57 -4.06
N GLU A 39 -8.33 20.19 -4.03
CA GLU A 39 -7.22 21.12 -4.24
C GLU A 39 -7.06 21.48 -5.73
N ASP A 40 -6.97 22.77 -6.00
CA ASP A 40 -6.72 23.26 -7.35
C ASP A 40 -5.26 23.04 -7.78
N LEU A 41 -5.00 23.13 -9.10
CA LEU A 41 -3.67 22.85 -9.63
C LEU A 41 -2.64 23.91 -9.24
N THR A 42 -3.05 25.16 -9.00
CA THR A 42 -2.15 26.25 -8.62
C THR A 42 -1.67 26.05 -7.19
N GLN A 43 -2.59 25.82 -6.24
CA GLN A 43 -2.30 25.47 -4.85
C GLN A 43 -1.36 24.26 -4.76
N PHE A 44 -1.68 23.20 -5.50
CA PHE A 44 -0.86 22.00 -5.56
C PHE A 44 0.54 22.29 -6.09
N SER A 45 0.64 23.00 -7.21
CA SER A 45 1.92 23.31 -7.86
C SER A 45 2.81 24.16 -6.96
N THR A 46 2.25 25.14 -6.26
CA THR A 46 2.98 25.99 -5.31
C THR A 46 3.67 25.15 -4.23
N ARG A 47 2.95 24.25 -3.55
CA ARG A 47 3.58 23.41 -2.51
C ARG A 47 4.54 22.36 -3.09
N ALA A 48 4.26 21.84 -4.29
CA ALA A 48 5.14 20.88 -4.95
C ALA A 48 6.48 21.52 -5.33
N ILE A 49 6.45 22.75 -5.86
CA ILE A 49 7.67 23.54 -6.13
C ILE A 49 8.42 23.83 -4.83
N ALA A 50 7.72 24.29 -3.79
CA ALA A 50 8.33 24.59 -2.50
C ALA A 50 9.01 23.36 -1.85
N ALA A 51 8.46 22.16 -2.09
CA ALA A 51 9.04 20.89 -1.63
C ALA A 51 10.12 20.30 -2.56
N GLY A 52 10.51 21.01 -3.62
CA GLY A 52 11.56 20.55 -4.55
C GLY A 52 11.11 19.59 -5.66
N TRP A 53 9.79 19.49 -5.93
CA TRP A 53 9.20 18.59 -6.94
C TRP A 53 8.69 19.32 -8.19
N GLY A 54 9.25 20.50 -8.49
CA GLY A 54 8.79 21.35 -9.59
C GLY A 54 8.98 20.74 -10.99
N LEU A 55 10.02 19.93 -11.20
CA LEU A 55 10.36 19.37 -12.52
C LEU A 55 9.34 18.33 -12.99
N GLU A 56 8.70 17.63 -12.06
CA GLU A 56 7.74 16.56 -12.35
C GLU A 56 6.31 17.08 -12.59
N LEU A 57 6.05 18.38 -12.41
CA LEU A 57 4.71 18.98 -12.49
C LEU A 57 4.07 18.95 -13.87
N HIS A 58 4.83 18.68 -14.93
CA HIS A 58 4.29 18.48 -16.29
C HIS A 58 3.28 17.32 -16.38
N LYS A 59 3.24 16.43 -15.39
CA LYS A 59 2.27 15.32 -15.26
C LYS A 59 1.67 15.29 -13.85
N PRO A 60 0.78 16.25 -13.50
CA PRO A 60 0.25 16.38 -12.14
C PRO A 60 -0.60 15.16 -11.73
N GLY A 61 -1.19 14.45 -12.69
CA GLY A 61 -1.93 13.21 -12.44
C GLY A 61 -1.09 12.05 -11.87
N ARG A 62 0.24 12.15 -11.84
CA ARG A 62 1.12 11.14 -11.21
C ARG A 62 1.27 11.34 -9.69
N PHE A 63 0.86 12.48 -9.16
CA PHE A 63 0.97 12.84 -7.75
C PHE A 63 -0.22 12.31 -6.94
N VAL A 64 -0.39 10.99 -6.97
CA VAL A 64 -1.47 10.29 -6.28
C VAL A 64 -0.93 9.68 -4.98
N LEU A 65 -1.61 10.00 -3.88
CA LEU A 65 -1.34 9.41 -2.57
C LEU A 65 -2.27 8.23 -2.31
N THR A 66 -1.67 7.11 -1.92
CA THR A 66 -2.34 5.86 -1.56
C THR A 66 -1.93 5.46 -0.16
N VAL A 67 -2.66 4.53 0.45
CA VAL A 67 -2.28 3.94 1.74
C VAL A 67 -1.91 2.49 1.50
N ALA A 68 -0.75 2.10 2.02
CA ALA A 68 -0.24 0.73 1.97
C ALA A 68 -0.34 0.10 3.36
N HIS A 69 -0.73 -1.18 3.38
CA HIS A 69 -0.59 -2.06 4.54
C HIS A 69 0.82 -2.64 4.50
N LEU A 70 1.68 -2.30 5.47
CA LEU A 70 3.10 -2.67 5.46
C LEU A 70 3.31 -4.18 5.52
N ASN A 71 2.40 -4.91 6.19
CA ASN A 71 2.38 -6.37 6.24
C ASN A 71 1.53 -7.03 5.14
N GLN A 72 1.03 -6.26 4.15
CA GLN A 72 0.20 -6.74 3.04
C GLN A 72 -1.13 -7.39 3.44
N ASN A 73 -1.57 -7.23 4.70
CA ASN A 73 -2.86 -7.71 5.20
C ASN A 73 -3.89 -6.57 5.24
N PRO A 74 -4.90 -6.55 4.35
CA PRO A 74 -5.90 -5.48 4.30
C PRO A 74 -6.85 -5.42 5.50
N ARG A 75 -6.86 -6.44 6.37
CA ARG A 75 -7.67 -6.47 7.59
C ARG A 75 -6.97 -5.80 8.77
N ASP A 76 -5.65 -5.66 8.71
CA ASP A 76 -4.84 -5.12 9.79
C ASP A 76 -4.71 -3.60 9.64
N ASN A 77 -5.62 -2.87 10.27
CA ASN A 77 -5.69 -1.41 10.19
C ASN A 77 -5.02 -0.72 11.37
N ASP A 78 -4.08 -1.38 12.06
CA ASP A 78 -3.26 -0.72 13.07
C ASP A 78 -2.53 0.49 12.43
N PRO A 79 -2.61 1.71 13.01
CA PRO A 79 -1.92 2.87 12.48
C PRO A 79 -0.42 2.65 12.22
N ALA A 80 0.26 1.85 13.02
CA ALA A 80 1.67 1.51 12.83
C ALA A 80 1.92 0.60 11.61
N ASN A 81 0.90 -0.10 11.13
CA ASN A 81 0.94 -0.93 9.92
C ASN A 81 0.53 -0.16 8.65
N LEU A 82 0.10 1.09 8.76
CA LEU A 82 -0.39 1.89 7.63
C LEU A 82 0.60 2.98 7.26
N ALA A 83 0.90 3.12 5.96
CA ALA A 83 1.74 4.20 5.46
C ALA A 83 1.10 4.92 4.26
N ALA A 84 1.11 6.25 4.28
CA ALA A 84 0.74 7.06 3.13
C ALA A 84 1.90 7.09 2.12
N LEU A 85 1.74 6.39 0.99
CA LEU A 85 2.77 6.26 -0.03
C LEU A 85 2.30 6.83 -1.37
N CYS A 86 3.18 7.53 -2.08
CA CYS A 86 2.92 7.89 -3.47
C CYS A 86 2.85 6.64 -4.35
N SER A 87 2.20 6.74 -5.51
CA SER A 87 2.02 5.63 -6.45
C SER A 87 3.32 4.86 -6.75
N VAL A 88 4.45 5.55 -6.91
CA VAL A 88 5.76 4.94 -7.17
C VAL A 88 6.27 4.16 -5.96
N CYS A 89 6.28 4.79 -4.77
CA CYS A 89 6.75 4.14 -3.54
C CYS A 89 5.88 2.96 -3.15
N HIS A 90 4.57 3.04 -3.38
CA HIS A 90 3.63 1.97 -3.12
C HIS A 90 3.89 0.78 -4.05
N ILE A 91 4.03 0.99 -5.36
CA ILE A 91 4.36 -0.08 -6.30
C ILE A 91 5.69 -0.76 -5.94
N ASN A 92 6.70 0.02 -5.54
CA ASN A 92 7.99 -0.52 -5.11
C ASN A 92 7.87 -1.33 -3.82
N HIS A 93 6.99 -0.95 -2.89
CA HIS A 93 6.70 -1.72 -1.68
C HIS A 93 5.99 -3.04 -2.00
N ASP A 94 5.04 -3.04 -2.94
CA ASP A 94 4.27 -4.24 -3.31
C ASP A 94 5.04 -5.19 -4.24
N ARG A 95 6.06 -4.69 -4.94
CA ARG A 95 6.82 -5.44 -5.95
C ARG A 95 7.31 -6.81 -5.47
N PRO A 96 7.92 -6.96 -4.27
CA PRO A 96 8.38 -8.25 -3.77
C PRO A 96 7.27 -9.29 -3.62
N TYR A 97 6.04 -8.86 -3.37
CA TYR A 97 4.89 -9.73 -3.12
C TYR A 97 4.12 -10.11 -4.38
N LEU A 98 4.47 -9.57 -5.54
CA LEU A 98 3.70 -9.76 -6.78
C LEU A 98 3.54 -11.24 -7.16
N LEU A 99 4.61 -12.04 -7.06
CA LEU A 99 4.56 -13.47 -7.41
C LEU A 99 3.66 -14.24 -6.45
N HIS A 100 3.83 -14.01 -5.15
CA HIS A 100 3.00 -14.61 -4.10
C HIS A 100 1.52 -14.24 -4.28
N ASN A 101 1.21 -12.95 -4.41
CA ASN A 101 -0.16 -12.45 -4.59
C ASN A 101 -0.81 -12.99 -5.86
N ARG A 102 -0.06 -13.10 -6.98
CA ARG A 102 -0.54 -13.72 -8.22
C ARG A 102 -0.84 -15.21 -8.06
N ARG A 103 -0.04 -15.94 -7.26
CA ARG A 103 -0.30 -17.36 -6.93
C ARG A 103 -1.56 -17.50 -6.09
N ARG A 104 -1.66 -16.77 -4.97
CA ARG A 104 -2.84 -16.79 -4.08
C ARG A 104 -4.13 -16.40 -4.80
N LYS A 105 -4.07 -15.42 -5.71
CA LYS A 105 -5.22 -15.04 -6.54
C LYS A 105 -5.70 -16.19 -7.43
N ARG A 106 -4.76 -16.93 -8.04
CA ARG A 106 -5.07 -18.10 -8.89
C ARG A 106 -5.64 -19.25 -8.06
N GLU A 107 -5.07 -19.54 -6.90
CA GLU A 107 -5.58 -20.55 -5.96
C GLU A 107 -7.01 -20.24 -5.51
N ARG A 108 -7.29 -18.98 -5.14
CA ARG A 108 -8.64 -18.52 -4.76
C ARG A 108 -9.64 -18.62 -5.91
N ALA A 109 -9.16 -18.53 -7.15
CA ALA A 109 -9.97 -18.75 -8.36
C ALA A 109 -10.10 -20.24 -8.71
N GLY A 110 -9.60 -21.16 -7.88
CA GLY A 110 -9.74 -22.61 -8.05
C GLY A 110 -8.58 -23.30 -8.79
N GLN A 111 -7.48 -22.59 -9.07
CA GLN A 111 -6.33 -23.22 -9.73
C GLN A 111 -5.53 -24.09 -8.76
N LEU A 112 -5.44 -25.39 -9.06
CA LEU A 112 -4.57 -26.34 -8.37
C LEU A 112 -3.11 -26.15 -8.82
N ASN A 113 -2.17 -26.11 -7.87
CA ASN A 113 -0.73 -26.10 -8.14
C ASN A 113 -0.18 -27.52 -8.01
N LEU A 114 0.42 -28.05 -9.09
CA LEU A 114 0.91 -29.43 -9.17
C LEU A 114 2.43 -29.57 -8.91
N ILE A 115 3.18 -28.45 -8.97
CA ILE A 115 4.67 -28.44 -8.95
C ILE A 115 5.23 -28.19 -7.55
N GLU A 116 4.46 -27.54 -6.69
CA GLU A 116 4.77 -27.36 -5.28
C GLU A 116 3.53 -27.82 -4.52
N PRO A 117 3.62 -28.79 -3.59
CA PRO A 117 2.49 -29.11 -2.72
C PRO A 117 1.99 -27.81 -2.06
N PRO A 118 0.69 -27.71 -1.67
CA PRO A 118 0.23 -26.56 -0.91
C PRO A 118 1.23 -26.35 0.22
N ALA A 119 1.82 -25.15 0.30
CA ALA A 119 2.91 -24.88 1.24
C ALA A 119 2.50 -25.50 2.58
N LEU A 120 3.25 -26.53 3.01
CA LEU A 120 3.07 -27.17 4.31
C LEU A 120 2.95 -26.06 5.36
N PRO A 121 2.13 -26.26 6.40
CA PRO A 121 1.60 -25.18 7.23
C PRO A 121 2.73 -24.25 7.68
N VAL A 122 2.54 -22.97 7.40
CA VAL A 122 3.45 -21.88 7.79
C VAL A 122 3.78 -22.06 9.28
N VAL A 123 5.05 -22.36 9.60
CA VAL A 123 5.50 -22.49 10.99
C VAL A 123 5.56 -21.07 11.58
N PRO A 124 4.87 -20.79 12.71
CA PRO A 124 4.62 -19.42 13.15
C PRO A 124 5.86 -18.76 13.76
N ALA A 125 6.06 -17.48 13.44
CA ALA A 125 6.93 -16.60 14.22
C ALA A 125 6.17 -16.18 15.50
N GLY A 126 6.68 -16.59 16.66
CA GLY A 126 6.16 -16.15 17.96
C GLY A 126 4.93 -16.91 18.45
N ARG A 127 4.86 -17.08 19.78
CA ARG A 127 3.80 -17.80 20.47
C ARG A 127 2.45 -17.09 20.28
N GLY A 128 1.62 -17.64 19.39
CA GLY A 128 0.18 -17.38 19.34
C GLY A 128 -0.31 -16.43 18.23
N LEU A 129 -1.00 -17.04 17.26
CA LEU A 129 -2.15 -16.51 16.49
C LEU A 129 -1.91 -15.45 15.37
N ASN A 130 -1.79 -15.90 14.11
CA ASN A 130 -2.77 -15.75 13.00
C ASN A 130 -2.14 -16.11 11.63
N PRO A 131 -2.64 -17.12 10.87
CA PRO A 131 -2.05 -17.60 9.60
C PRO A 131 -2.13 -16.62 8.41
N ASP A 132 -2.72 -15.44 8.57
CA ASP A 132 -2.87 -14.41 7.52
C ASP A 132 -1.77 -13.34 7.52
N GLN A 133 -0.78 -13.40 8.42
CA GLN A 133 0.31 -12.43 8.50
C GLN A 133 1.62 -13.00 7.91
N LEU A 134 2.08 -12.42 6.80
CA LEU A 134 3.40 -12.70 6.22
C LEU A 134 4.31 -11.48 6.48
N GLN A 135 5.41 -11.68 7.22
CA GLN A 135 6.47 -10.68 7.30
C GLN A 135 7.52 -10.89 6.20
N PRO A 136 7.93 -9.85 5.47
CA PRO A 136 9.10 -9.92 4.58
C PRO A 136 10.40 -9.96 5.41
N PRO A 137 11.54 -10.35 4.79
CA PRO A 137 12.83 -10.30 5.46
C PRO A 137 13.16 -8.87 5.92
N PHE A 138 13.73 -8.78 7.13
CA PHE A 138 14.27 -7.55 7.72
C PHE A 138 15.24 -6.90 6.72
N TRP A 139 15.01 -5.62 6.42
CA TRP A 139 15.99 -4.80 5.72
C TRP A 139 17.03 -4.35 6.75
N GLY A 140 18.23 -4.93 6.69
CA GLY A 140 19.45 -4.30 7.18
C GLY A 140 19.95 -3.25 6.20
#